data_AF-A0A3M1EK13-F1
#
_entry.id   AF-A0A3M1EK13-F1
#
_cell.length_a   1.000
_cell.length_b   1.000
_cell.length_c   1.000
_cell.angle_alpha   90.00
_cell.angle_beta   90.00
_cell.angle_gamma   90.00
#
_symmetry.space_group_name_H-M   'P 1'
#
loop_
_entity.id
_entity.type
_entity.pdbx_description
1 polymer ?
#
loop_
_entity_poly.entity_id
_entity_poly.type
_entity_poly.pdbx_seq_one_letter_code
_entity_poly.pdbx_strand_id
1 'polypeptide(L)'
;TIRGEIEHAARVLRAQVAVGDDEAVALLHQALEEELALARNRVFLLLSFLYEARPILRAEEQIANGDGNAQALALETLEVTLSGELKATVIALVDPKLTLEKRLAALGGQAAASDRDFQLRAIIADPERVWTHGWTRACAIYAAGRLGLTALRDAIQSALKTESEHPIPETARWALQQLTV
;
A
#
# COMPACT_ATOMS: atom_id res chain seq x y z
N THR A 1 -1.92 4.03 -15.23
CA THR A 1 -1.61 2.93 -16.17
C THR A 1 -1.36 1.67 -15.36
N ILE A 2 -1.41 0.47 -15.95
CA ILE A 2 -1.17 -0.77 -15.16
C ILE A 2 0.21 -0.71 -14.47
N ARG A 3 1.23 -0.26 -15.20
CA ARG A 3 2.57 -0.05 -14.64
C ARG A 3 2.56 0.87 -13.41
N GLY A 4 1.85 1.99 -13.48
CA GLY A 4 1.75 2.92 -12.35
C GLY A 4 1.05 2.31 -11.12
N GLU A 5 0.03 1.47 -11.33
CA GLU A 5 -0.61 0.76 -10.20
C GLU A 5 0.30 -0.31 -9.60
N ILE A 6 1.09 -1.01 -10.41
CA ILE A 6 2.11 -1.96 -9.92
C ILE A 6 3.21 -1.25 -9.13
N GLU A 7 3.68 -0.10 -9.62
CA GLU A 7 4.65 0.74 -8.91
C GLU A 7 4.10 1.26 -7.58
N HIS A 8 2.82 1.65 -7.55
CA HIS A 8 2.14 2.03 -6.31
C HIS A 8 2.02 0.86 -5.34
N ALA A 9 1.61 -0.32 -5.80
CA ALA A 9 1.55 -1.52 -4.98
C ALA A 9 2.93 -1.89 -4.40
N ALA A 10 4.00 -1.78 -5.18
CA ALA A 10 5.37 -1.97 -4.70
C ALA A 10 5.78 -0.93 -3.65
N ARG A 11 5.32 0.33 -3.78
CA ARG A 11 5.53 1.37 -2.75
C ARG A 11 4.80 1.03 -1.45
N VAL A 12 3.54 0.60 -1.54
CA VAL A 12 2.73 0.18 -0.38
C VAL A 12 3.39 -0.99 0.35
N LEU A 13 3.78 -2.04 -0.38
CA LEU A 13 4.45 -3.21 0.20
C LEU A 13 5.78 -2.86 0.86
N ARG A 14 6.56 -1.95 0.26
CA ARG A 14 7.80 -1.45 0.88
C ARG A 14 7.53 -0.73 2.20
N ALA A 15 6.47 0.08 2.26
CA ALA A 15 6.05 0.72 3.49
C ALA A 15 5.66 -0.33 4.55
N GLN A 16 4.83 -1.32 4.21
CA GLN A 16 4.41 -2.39 5.13
C GLN A 16 5.61 -3.17 5.70
N VAL A 17 6.55 -3.57 4.84
CA VAL A 17 7.76 -4.29 5.28
C VAL A 17 8.62 -3.43 6.22
N ALA A 18 8.79 -2.14 5.91
CA ALA A 18 9.66 -1.26 6.68
C ALA A 18 9.09 -0.83 8.04
N VAL A 19 7.76 -0.62 8.13
CA VAL A 19 7.15 -0.21 9.40
C VAL A 19 7.17 -1.36 10.41
N GLY A 20 7.22 -2.61 9.95
CA GLY A 20 7.27 -3.79 10.83
C GLY A 20 5.98 -3.98 11.61
N ASP A 21 5.93 -4.93 12.55
CA ASP A 21 4.71 -5.32 13.25
C ASP A 21 4.71 -4.81 14.70
N ASP A 22 4.13 -3.62 14.91
CA ASP A 22 4.00 -2.95 16.23
C ASP A 22 2.55 -2.46 16.39
N GLU A 23 2.00 -2.54 17.60
CA GLU A 23 0.66 -2.04 17.90
C GLU A 23 0.52 -0.54 17.54
N ALA A 24 1.59 0.24 17.68
CA ALA A 24 1.63 1.64 17.31
C ALA A 24 1.41 1.90 15.80
N VAL A 25 1.71 0.91 14.95
CA VAL A 25 1.53 1.00 13.48
C VAL A 25 0.32 0.22 12.97
N ALA A 26 -0.49 -0.40 13.84
CA ALA A 26 -1.62 -1.24 13.43
C ALA A 26 -2.62 -0.51 12.52
N LEU A 27 -2.98 0.75 12.83
CA LEU A 27 -3.85 1.56 11.97
C LEU A 27 -3.20 1.88 10.61
N LEU A 28 -1.88 2.07 10.59
CA LEU A 28 -1.16 2.30 9.34
C LEU A 28 -1.11 1.04 8.48
N HIS A 29 -0.96 -0.14 9.08
CA HIS A 29 -1.07 -1.40 8.34
C HIS A 29 -2.42 -1.56 7.66
N GLN A 30 -3.51 -1.33 8.39
CA GLN A 30 -4.86 -1.39 7.82
C GLN A 30 -5.02 -0.41 6.65
N ALA A 31 -4.57 0.83 6.80
CA ALA A 31 -4.63 1.81 5.72
C ALA A 31 -3.77 1.40 4.50
N LEU A 32 -2.60 0.81 4.71
CA LEU A 32 -1.75 0.29 3.63
C LEU A 32 -2.37 -0.95 2.95
N GLU A 33 -3.05 -1.82 3.70
CA GLU A 33 -3.80 -2.95 3.12
C GLU A 33 -4.94 -2.46 2.23
N GLU A 34 -5.67 -1.44 2.65
CA GLU A 34 -6.70 -0.79 1.84
C GLU A 34 -6.12 -0.14 0.58
N GLU A 35 -5.00 0.57 0.66
CA GLU A 35 -4.29 1.12 -0.51
C GLU A 35 -3.86 0.01 -1.48
N LEU A 36 -3.35 -1.12 -0.97
CA LEU A 36 -2.97 -2.26 -1.80
C LEU A 36 -4.19 -2.89 -2.48
N ALA A 37 -5.31 -3.01 -1.77
CA ALA A 37 -6.56 -3.52 -2.32
C ALA A 37 -7.10 -2.59 -3.42
N LEU A 38 -7.06 -1.26 -3.22
CA LEU A 38 -7.45 -0.29 -4.23
C LEU A 38 -6.57 -0.35 -5.48
N ALA A 39 -5.25 -0.48 -5.31
CA ALA A 39 -4.32 -0.66 -6.43
C ALA A 39 -4.62 -1.94 -7.21
N ARG A 40 -4.91 -3.05 -6.51
CA ARG A 40 -5.31 -4.32 -7.12
C ARG A 40 -6.60 -4.18 -7.93
N ASN A 41 -7.63 -3.57 -7.37
CA ASN A 41 -8.91 -3.36 -8.06
C ASN A 41 -8.72 -2.52 -9.33
N ARG A 42 -7.88 -1.47 -9.27
CA ARG A 42 -7.53 -0.66 -10.45
C ARG A 42 -6.78 -1.47 -11.50
N VAL A 43 -5.86 -2.36 -11.11
CA VAL A 43 -5.20 -3.29 -12.03
C VAL A 43 -6.22 -4.17 -12.75
N PHE A 44 -7.15 -4.81 -12.02
CA PHE A 44 -8.18 -5.65 -12.64
C PHE A 44 -9.11 -4.87 -13.57
N LEU A 45 -9.53 -3.66 -13.17
CA LEU A 45 -10.33 -2.79 -14.03
C LEU A 45 -9.56 -2.44 -15.32
N LEU A 46 -8.28 -2.08 -15.22
CA LEU A 46 -7.45 -1.79 -16.39
C LEU A 46 -7.25 -3.02 -17.28
N LEU A 47 -7.06 -4.21 -16.68
CA LEU A 47 -6.99 -5.48 -17.41
C LEU A 47 -8.30 -5.78 -18.14
N SER A 48 -9.46 -5.43 -17.56
CA SER A 48 -10.77 -5.64 -18.19
C SER A 48 -10.98 -4.82 -19.47
N PHE A 49 -10.19 -3.77 -19.67
CA PHE A 49 -10.15 -3.00 -20.92
C PHE A 49 -9.18 -3.58 -21.96
N LEU A 50 -8.20 -4.39 -21.54
CA LEU A 50 -7.18 -4.99 -22.42
C LEU A 50 -7.52 -6.42 -22.84
N TYR A 51 -8.28 -7.13 -22.00
CA TYR A 51 -8.68 -8.52 -22.18
C TYR A 51 -10.21 -8.64 -22.09
N GLU A 52 -10.75 -9.83 -22.31
CA GLU A 52 -12.18 -10.05 -22.09
C GLU A 52 -12.56 -9.74 -20.63
N ALA A 53 -13.46 -8.78 -20.42
CA ALA A 53 -13.76 -8.26 -19.10
C ALA A 53 -14.32 -9.32 -18.14
N ARG A 54 -15.21 -10.20 -18.62
CA ARG A 54 -15.88 -11.20 -17.78
C ARG A 54 -14.90 -12.15 -17.05
N PRO A 55 -13.96 -12.83 -17.72
CA PRO A 55 -13.00 -13.69 -17.02
C PRO A 55 -12.08 -12.91 -16.07
N ILE A 56 -11.66 -11.69 -16.43
CA ILE A 56 -10.81 -10.84 -15.57
C ILE A 56 -11.53 -10.45 -14.28
N LEU A 57 -12.74 -9.89 -14.37
CA LEU A 57 -13.50 -9.44 -13.20
C LEU A 57 -13.99 -10.62 -12.34
N ARG A 58 -14.25 -11.77 -12.95
CA ARG A 58 -14.54 -13.00 -12.19
C ARG A 58 -13.31 -13.47 -11.40
N ALA A 59 -12.11 -13.42 -12.00
CA ALA A 59 -10.89 -13.76 -11.29
C ALA A 59 -10.62 -12.80 -10.12
N GLU A 60 -10.88 -11.49 -10.29
CA GLU A 60 -10.82 -10.50 -9.21
C GLU A 60 -11.70 -10.90 -8.02
N GLU A 61 -12.98 -11.18 -8.28
CA GLU A 61 -13.95 -11.56 -7.24
C GLU A 61 -13.53 -12.85 -6.51
N GLN A 62 -13.09 -13.86 -7.27
CA GLN A 62 -12.63 -15.13 -6.71
C GLN A 62 -11.36 -14.98 -5.86
N ILE A 63 -10.46 -14.07 -6.25
CA ILE A 63 -9.26 -13.77 -5.47
C ILE A 63 -9.62 -13.02 -4.17
N ALA A 64 -10.56 -12.07 -4.24
CA ALA A 64 -10.94 -11.26 -3.09
C ALA A 64 -11.80 -12.02 -2.07
N ASN A 65 -12.77 -12.81 -2.55
CA ASN A 65 -13.83 -13.37 -1.72
C ASN A 65 -13.94 -14.90 -1.79
N GLY A 66 -13.18 -15.55 -2.66
CA GLY A 66 -13.24 -16.99 -2.86
C GLY A 66 -12.49 -17.80 -1.79
N ASP A 67 -12.86 -19.07 -1.66
CA ASP A 67 -12.09 -20.05 -0.91
C ASP A 67 -10.78 -20.42 -1.63
N GLY A 68 -9.96 -21.27 -1.02
CA GLY A 68 -8.67 -21.67 -1.61
C GLY A 68 -8.77 -22.30 -3.00
N ASN A 69 -9.88 -22.97 -3.32
CA ASN A 69 -10.12 -23.55 -4.64
C ASN A 69 -10.50 -22.46 -5.66
N ALA A 70 -11.38 -21.54 -5.28
CA ALA A 70 -11.76 -20.40 -6.12
C ALA A 70 -10.56 -19.49 -6.40
N GLN A 71 -9.71 -19.23 -5.40
CA GLN A 71 -8.46 -18.48 -5.56
C GLN A 71 -7.49 -19.19 -6.52
N ALA A 72 -7.32 -20.51 -6.39
CA ALA A 72 -6.47 -21.28 -7.30
C ALA A 72 -6.98 -21.23 -8.75
N LEU A 73 -8.29 -21.41 -8.97
CA LEU A 73 -8.90 -21.33 -10.29
C LEU A 73 -8.76 -19.92 -10.91
N ALA A 74 -8.85 -18.88 -10.10
CA ALA A 74 -8.65 -17.51 -10.55
C ALA A 74 -7.20 -17.27 -10.99
N LEU A 75 -6.22 -17.78 -10.22
CA LEU A 75 -4.81 -17.72 -10.61
C LEU A 75 -4.57 -18.47 -11.94
N GLU A 76 -5.09 -19.68 -12.11
CA GLU A 76 -5.01 -20.43 -13.37
C GLU A 76 -5.61 -19.64 -14.55
N THR A 77 -6.77 -19.02 -14.32
CA THR A 77 -7.42 -18.17 -15.33
C THR A 77 -6.51 -17.01 -15.75
N LEU A 78 -5.88 -16.33 -14.79
CA LEU A 78 -4.93 -15.26 -15.06
C LEU A 78 -3.66 -15.77 -15.74
N GLU A 79 -3.17 -16.95 -15.39
CA GLU A 79 -1.97 -17.54 -15.98
C GLU A 79 -2.12 -17.90 -17.46
N VAL A 80 -3.33 -18.28 -17.89
CA VAL A 80 -3.65 -18.58 -19.29
C VAL A 80 -4.03 -17.31 -20.06
N THR A 81 -4.66 -16.34 -19.40
CA THR A 81 -5.14 -15.10 -20.04
C THR A 81 -4.01 -14.09 -20.26
N LEU A 82 -3.14 -13.92 -19.26
CA LEU A 82 -2.07 -12.92 -19.29
C LEU A 82 -0.79 -13.50 -19.90
N SER A 83 0.04 -12.63 -20.46
CA SER A 83 1.31 -13.03 -21.08
C SER A 83 2.48 -12.12 -20.68
N GLY A 84 3.70 -12.63 -20.85
CA GLY A 84 4.94 -11.88 -20.65
C GLY A 84 5.14 -11.32 -19.23
N GLU A 85 5.72 -10.14 -19.16
CA GLU A 85 6.05 -9.43 -17.91
C GLU A 85 4.78 -9.05 -17.11
N LEU A 86 3.68 -8.75 -17.81
CA LEU A 86 2.40 -8.41 -17.17
C LEU A 86 1.84 -9.59 -16.37
N LYS A 87 1.94 -10.81 -16.90
CA LYS A 87 1.55 -12.02 -16.16
C LYS A 87 2.34 -12.15 -14.86
N ALA A 88 3.67 -12.06 -14.93
CA ALA A 88 4.52 -12.26 -13.75
C ALA A 88 4.19 -11.25 -12.62
N THR A 89 4.04 -9.98 -12.99
CA THR A 89 3.72 -8.90 -12.04
C THR A 89 2.31 -9.00 -11.45
N VAL A 90 1.30 -9.31 -12.27
CA VAL A 90 -0.08 -9.47 -11.79
C VAL A 90 -0.22 -10.69 -10.88
N ILE A 91 0.35 -11.84 -11.26
CA ILE A 91 0.30 -13.05 -10.42
C ILE A 91 0.98 -12.79 -9.08
N ALA A 92 2.16 -12.17 -9.08
CA ALA A 92 2.84 -11.80 -7.84
C ALA A 92 1.99 -10.89 -6.94
N LEU A 93 1.28 -9.93 -7.54
CA LEU A 93 0.42 -9.00 -6.80
C LEU A 93 -0.73 -9.70 -6.06
N VAL A 94 -1.26 -10.80 -6.59
CA VAL A 94 -2.48 -11.43 -6.08
C VAL A 94 -2.27 -12.78 -5.39
N ASP A 95 -1.13 -13.45 -5.60
CA ASP A 95 -0.88 -14.77 -5.03
C ASP A 95 -0.89 -14.73 -3.50
N PRO A 96 -1.85 -15.40 -2.83
CA PRO A 96 -1.99 -15.39 -1.38
C PRO A 96 -0.85 -16.14 -0.67
N LYS A 97 -0.02 -16.92 -1.39
CA LYS A 97 1.08 -17.69 -0.82
C LYS A 97 2.37 -16.89 -0.68
N LEU A 98 2.45 -15.69 -1.27
CA LEU A 98 3.64 -14.84 -1.18
C LEU A 98 3.63 -14.03 0.11
N THR A 99 4.77 -14.03 0.81
CA THR A 99 5.03 -13.07 1.90
C THR A 99 5.18 -11.67 1.33
N LEU A 100 5.08 -10.63 2.17
CA LEU A 100 5.22 -9.24 1.75
C LEU A 100 6.56 -8.98 1.04
N GLU A 101 7.66 -9.53 1.55
CA GLU A 101 9.00 -9.37 1.00
C GLU A 101 9.13 -10.06 -0.36
N LYS A 102 8.60 -11.28 -0.49
CA LYS A 102 8.61 -12.03 -1.75
C LYS A 102 7.75 -11.32 -2.80
N ARG A 103 6.58 -10.80 -2.40
CA ARG A 103 5.71 -10.02 -3.27
C ARG A 103 6.41 -8.75 -3.72
N LEU A 104 7.01 -7.98 -2.80
CA LEU A 104 7.77 -6.78 -3.12
C LEU A 104 8.91 -7.06 -4.10
N ALA A 105 9.68 -8.11 -3.86
CA ALA A 105 10.78 -8.54 -4.73
C ALA A 105 10.29 -8.88 -6.14
N ALA A 106 9.17 -9.60 -6.25
CA ALA A 106 8.57 -9.98 -7.53
C ALA A 106 7.99 -8.78 -8.31
N LEU A 107 7.59 -7.70 -7.63
CA LEU A 107 7.19 -6.44 -8.27
C LEU A 107 8.38 -5.52 -8.61
N GLY A 108 9.62 -6.03 -8.53
CA GLY A 108 10.84 -5.27 -8.83
C GLY A 108 11.25 -4.30 -7.71
N GLY A 109 10.59 -4.36 -6.56
CA GLY A 109 10.96 -3.60 -5.37
C GLY A 109 12.03 -4.31 -4.56
N GLN A 110 12.88 -3.55 -3.89
CA GLN A 110 13.78 -4.08 -2.88
C GLN A 110 13.25 -3.71 -1.50
N ALA A 111 13.17 -4.71 -0.61
CA ALA A 111 13.18 -4.50 0.84
C ALA A 111 14.59 -4.08 1.27
N ALA A 112 15.21 -3.11 0.58
CA ALA A 112 16.42 -2.49 1.10
C ALA A 112 16.04 -1.94 2.48
N ALA A 113 16.96 -2.06 3.45
CA ALA A 113 16.86 -1.64 4.84
C ALA A 113 16.48 -0.16 4.97
N SER A 114 15.26 0.15 4.57
CA SER A 114 14.66 1.45 4.64
C SER A 114 14.27 1.55 6.08
N ASP A 115 15.02 2.38 6.79
CA ASP A 115 14.70 2.75 8.16
C ASP A 115 13.21 3.11 8.23
N ARG A 116 12.52 2.57 9.24
CA ARG A 116 11.10 2.84 9.50
C ARG A 116 10.82 4.33 9.45
N ASP A 117 11.73 5.14 10.01
CA ASP A 117 11.66 6.60 10.02
C ASP A 117 11.68 7.20 8.61
N PHE A 118 12.49 6.65 7.70
CA PHE A 118 12.53 7.10 6.32
C PHE A 118 11.20 6.87 5.61
N GLN A 119 10.62 5.67 5.75
CA GLN A 119 9.34 5.35 5.11
C GLN A 119 8.19 6.15 5.72
N LEU A 120 8.13 6.28 7.05
CA LEU A 120 7.15 7.13 7.72
C LEU A 120 7.28 8.59 7.28
N ARG A 121 8.50 9.13 7.19
CA ARG A 121 8.73 10.50 6.68
C ARG A 121 8.18 10.66 5.26
N ALA A 122 8.44 9.71 4.38
CA ALA A 122 7.97 9.75 3.00
C ALA A 122 6.44 9.71 2.92
N ILE A 123 5.77 8.88 3.72
CA ILE A 123 4.30 8.82 3.79
C ILE A 123 3.73 10.14 4.33
N ILE A 124 4.30 10.68 5.41
CA ILE A 124 3.81 11.92 6.04
C ILE A 124 3.95 13.10 5.08
N ALA A 125 5.11 13.24 4.43
CA ALA A 125 5.39 14.36 3.55
C ALA A 125 4.54 14.33 2.27
N ASP A 126 4.44 13.16 1.64
CA ASP A 126 3.70 12.89 0.40
C ASP A 126 3.68 14.05 -0.62
N PRO A 127 4.86 14.54 -1.06
CA PRO A 127 4.93 15.73 -1.91
C PRO A 127 4.28 15.52 -3.28
N GLU A 128 4.30 14.29 -3.79
CA GLU A 128 3.77 13.90 -5.09
C GLU A 128 2.29 13.47 -5.03
N ARG A 129 1.65 13.50 -3.84
CA ARG A 129 0.27 13.03 -3.62
C ARG A 129 0.06 11.61 -4.14
N VAL A 130 0.99 10.72 -3.81
CA VAL A 130 1.01 9.35 -4.31
C VAL A 130 0.03 8.45 -3.56
N TRP A 131 -0.32 8.80 -2.32
CA TRP A 131 -1.30 8.05 -1.55
C TRP A 131 -2.71 8.44 -2.00
N THR A 132 -3.57 7.44 -2.19
CA THR A 132 -4.92 7.66 -2.70
C THR A 132 -5.73 8.52 -1.74
N HIS A 133 -5.58 8.27 -0.43
CA HIS A 133 -6.38 8.93 0.59
C HIS A 133 -5.52 9.59 1.67
N GLY A 134 -6.00 10.73 2.18
CA GLY A 134 -5.37 11.42 3.31
C GLY A 134 -5.33 10.58 4.60
N TRP A 135 -6.14 9.52 4.67
CA TRP A 135 -6.18 8.58 5.79
C TRP A 135 -4.84 7.87 6.02
N THR A 136 -4.20 7.34 4.97
CA THR A 136 -2.88 6.69 5.05
C THR A 136 -1.83 7.61 5.66
N ARG A 137 -1.85 8.89 5.29
CA ARG A 137 -0.97 9.92 5.86
C ARG A 137 -1.29 10.18 7.33
N ALA A 138 -2.57 10.31 7.69
CA ALA A 138 -2.97 10.50 9.07
C ALA A 138 -2.54 9.32 9.97
N CYS A 139 -2.69 8.08 9.50
CA CYS A 139 -2.22 6.89 10.21
C CYS A 139 -0.69 6.90 10.40
N ALA A 140 0.07 7.34 9.41
CA ALA A 140 1.53 7.47 9.54
C ALA A 140 1.95 8.54 10.56
N ILE A 141 1.24 9.67 10.59
CA ILE A 141 1.45 10.72 11.61
C ILE A 141 1.10 10.19 13.01
N TYR A 142 -0.02 9.48 13.13
CA TYR A 142 -0.45 8.85 14.37
C TYR A 142 0.60 7.86 14.88
N ALA A 143 1.07 6.97 14.01
CA ALA A 143 2.11 6.00 14.34
C ALA A 143 3.41 6.67 14.79
N ALA A 144 3.85 7.73 14.10
CA ALA A 144 5.04 8.49 14.48
C ALA A 144 4.92 9.12 15.87
N GLY A 145 3.73 9.64 16.21
CA GLY A 145 3.42 10.16 17.54
C GLY A 145 3.42 9.07 18.61
N ARG A 146 2.78 7.92 18.35
CA ARG A 146 2.76 6.75 19.26
C ARG A 146 4.15 6.20 19.55
N LEU A 147 5.03 6.21 18.55
CA LEU A 147 6.41 5.71 18.65
C LEU A 147 7.39 6.76 19.21
N GLY A 148 6.96 8.01 19.44
CA GLY A 148 7.85 9.05 19.97
C GLY A 148 8.96 9.48 19.00
N LEU A 149 8.75 9.37 17.68
CA LEU A 149 9.79 9.59 16.67
C LEU A 149 10.09 11.09 16.47
N THR A 150 10.93 11.65 17.34
CA THR A 150 11.32 13.07 17.32
C THR A 150 12.01 13.49 16.02
N ALA A 151 12.70 12.57 15.34
CA ALA A 151 13.30 12.79 14.03
C ALA A 151 12.29 13.15 12.92
N LEU A 152 11.00 12.85 13.13
CA LEU A 152 9.92 13.14 12.18
C LEU A 152 9.18 14.45 12.47
N ARG A 153 9.61 15.20 13.49
CA ARG A 153 8.95 16.45 13.93
C ARG A 153 8.74 17.45 12.78
N ASP A 154 9.73 17.67 11.93
CA ASP A 154 9.63 18.64 10.81
C ASP A 154 8.60 18.22 9.76
N ALA A 155 8.53 16.92 9.46
CA ALA A 155 7.54 16.38 8.53
C ALA A 155 6.11 16.53 9.09
N ILE A 156 5.94 16.26 10.38
CA ILE A 156 4.65 16.41 11.08
C ILE A 156 4.25 17.89 11.18
N GLN A 157 5.18 18.81 11.45
CA GLN A 157 4.92 20.24 11.43
C GLN A 157 4.49 20.73 10.05
N SER A 158 5.07 20.20 8.98
CA SER A 158 4.68 20.53 7.61
C SER A 158 3.24 20.05 7.30
N ALA A 159 2.82 18.92 7.88
CA ALA A 159 1.46 18.41 7.72
C ALA A 159 0.38 19.35 8.31
N LEU A 160 0.71 20.15 9.33
CA LEU A 160 -0.22 21.17 9.88
C LEU A 160 -0.60 22.25 8.87
N LYS A 161 0.30 22.55 7.92
CA LYS A 161 0.14 23.61 6.92
C LYS A 161 -0.54 23.10 5.65
N THR A 162 -0.82 21.80 5.57
CA THR A 162 -1.44 21.22 4.37
C THR A 162 -2.91 21.68 4.32
N GLU A 163 -3.33 22.23 3.17
CA GLU A 163 -4.73 22.45 2.83
C GLU A 163 -5.42 21.10 2.52
N SER A 164 -5.40 20.19 3.50
CA SER A 164 -6.07 18.89 3.42
C SER A 164 -7.25 18.87 4.37
N GLU A 165 -8.34 18.24 3.93
CA GLU A 165 -9.46 17.93 4.81
C GLU A 165 -9.01 17.07 6.00
N HIS A 166 -9.82 17.08 7.07
CA HIS A 166 -9.61 16.25 8.25
C HIS A 166 -9.37 14.78 7.86
N PRO A 167 -8.51 14.03 8.57
CA PRO A 167 -7.98 14.32 9.91
C PRO A 167 -6.51 14.78 9.99
N ILE A 168 -5.81 15.03 8.87
CA ILE A 168 -4.35 15.22 8.86
C ILE A 168 -3.84 16.33 9.81
N PRO A 169 -4.35 17.58 9.78
CA PRO A 169 -3.83 18.64 10.65
C PRO A 169 -4.12 18.40 12.14
N GLU A 170 -5.21 17.68 12.44
CA GLU A 170 -5.59 17.35 13.81
C GLU A 170 -4.67 16.27 14.39
N THR A 171 -4.43 15.20 13.64
CA THR A 171 -3.50 14.14 14.03
C THR A 171 -2.07 14.67 14.17
N ALA A 172 -1.65 15.60 13.30
CA ALA A 172 -0.34 16.25 13.41
C ALA A 172 -0.18 17.04 14.71
N ARG A 173 -1.20 17.79 15.12
CA ARG A 173 -1.19 18.53 16.40
C ARG A 173 -1.07 17.60 17.59
N TRP A 174 -1.85 16.51 17.60
CA TRP A 174 -1.76 15.48 18.63
C TRP A 174 -0.36 14.84 18.68
N ALA A 175 0.20 14.45 17.52
CA ALA A 175 1.50 13.80 17.46
C ALA A 175 2.62 14.69 17.99
N LEU A 176 2.62 16.00 17.67
CA LEU A 176 3.62 16.94 18.19
C LEU A 176 3.59 17.09 19.72
N GLN A 177 2.43 16.93 20.35
CA GLN A 177 2.33 16.89 21.81
C GLN A 177 3.02 15.65 22.38
N GLN A 178 2.90 14.50 21.73
CA GLN A 178 3.57 13.26 22.15
C GLN A 178 5.10 13.34 22.01
N LEU A 179 5.61 14.10 21.03
CA LEU A 179 7.05 14.26 20.80
C LEU A 179 7.76 15.25 21.75
N THR A 180 7.03 15.89 22.66
CA THR A 180 7.53 16.97 23.54
C THR A 180 7.83 16.48 24.96
N VAL A 181 7.54 15.21 25.25
CA VAL A 181 7.96 14.49 26.47
C VAL A 181 9.34 13.89 26.25
#